data_AF-R7EU33-F1
#
_entry.id   AF-R7EU33-F1
#
_cell.length_a   1.000
_cell.length_b   1.000
_cell.length_c   1.000
_cell.angle_alpha   90.00
_cell.angle_beta   90.00
_cell.angle_gamma   90.00
#
_symmetry.space_group_name_H-M   'P 1'
#
loop_
_entity.id
_entity.type
_entity.pdbx_description
1 polymer ?
#
loop_
_entity_poly.entity_id
_entity_poly.type
_entity_poly.pdbx_seq_one_letter_code
_entity_poly.pdbx_strand_id
1 'polypeptide(L)'
;MKIRLLLTTIFAACTFTATMQAKPLSPEKALQRLEQSHAKAGIALAGNTSPAYTASLQGNATWYAINAPQGGFAIVSANDCAQPLLGYVPQGSFSYNALPTAMQWWLDCYSHEIAEAAGNEAKGAAIRRTDSRQAIAPMETTL
;
A
#
# COMPACT_ATOMS: atom_id res chain seq x y z
N MET A 1 63.50 4.90 19.49
CA MET A 1 62.18 4.89 20.15
C MET A 1 61.43 6.15 19.68
N LYS A 2 60.74 6.15 18.54
CA LYS A 2 59.38 5.63 18.27
C LYS A 2 58.31 6.12 19.26
N ILE A 3 57.98 7.42 19.20
CA ILE A 3 56.74 8.00 19.73
C ILE A 3 56.41 9.26 18.89
N ARG A 4 55.90 9.04 17.68
CA ARG A 4 55.36 10.09 16.79
C ARG A 4 54.36 9.46 15.82
N LEU A 5 53.26 8.91 16.33
CA LEU A 5 52.16 8.46 15.47
C LEU A 5 50.90 8.24 16.30
N LEU A 6 50.15 9.29 16.63
CA LEU A 6 48.89 9.09 17.35
C LEU A 6 47.80 10.16 17.21
N LEU A 7 47.89 11.17 16.33
CA LEU A 7 46.96 12.30 16.45
C LEU A 7 46.32 12.91 15.19
N THR A 8 46.47 12.35 13.99
CA THR A 8 45.87 12.99 12.79
C THR A 8 45.48 12.00 11.69
N THR A 9 44.42 11.21 11.88
CA THR A 9 43.63 10.58 10.79
C THR A 9 42.28 10.08 11.32
N ILE A 10 41.53 10.93 12.01
CA ILE A 10 40.07 10.75 12.22
C ILE A 10 39.39 11.93 11.53
N PHE A 11 39.32 11.92 10.19
CA PHE A 11 38.47 12.87 9.46
C PHE A 11 38.25 12.41 8.02
N ALA A 12 37.48 11.33 7.83
CA ALA A 12 36.76 11.05 6.59
C ALA A 12 35.76 9.91 6.79
N ALA A 13 34.98 9.95 7.86
CA ALA A 13 33.72 9.22 7.90
C ALA A 13 32.70 10.05 7.10
N CYS A 14 32.82 10.04 5.77
CA CYS A 14 31.71 10.45 4.91
C CYS A 14 30.58 9.47 5.17
N THR A 15 29.71 9.80 6.12
CA THR A 15 28.41 9.16 6.28
C THR A 15 27.63 9.48 5.02
N PHE A 16 27.78 8.62 4.00
CA PHE A 16 26.86 8.57 2.88
C PHE A 16 25.54 8.07 3.46
N THR A 17 24.69 9.00 3.90
CA THR A 17 23.31 8.70 4.22
C THR A 17 22.62 8.40 2.90
N ALA A 18 22.69 7.15 2.47
CA ALA A 18 21.82 6.64 1.44
C ALA A 18 20.40 6.81 1.97
N THR A 19 19.69 7.81 1.44
CA THR A 19 18.25 7.92 1.64
C THR A 19 17.65 6.69 0.99
N MET A 20 17.37 5.67 1.80
CA MET A 20 16.61 4.50 1.36
C MET A 20 15.21 5.01 1.02
N GLN A 21 14.99 5.43 -0.22
CA GLN A 21 13.63 5.63 -0.71
C GLN A 21 12.90 4.31 -0.54
N ALA A 22 11.75 4.36 0.15
CA ALA A 22 10.89 3.20 0.33
C ALA A 22 10.45 2.71 -1.05
N LYS A 23 11.08 1.62 -1.52
CA LYS A 23 10.76 1.03 -2.82
C LYS A 23 9.34 0.47 -2.76
N PRO A 24 8.50 0.70 -3.79
CA PRO A 24 7.19 0.06 -3.87
C PRO A 24 7.28 -1.46 -3.67
N LEU A 25 6.33 -2.00 -2.93
CA LEU A 25 6.13 -3.43 -2.73
C LEU A 25 5.74 -4.06 -4.06
N SER A 26 6.27 -5.25 -4.35
CA SER A 26 5.75 -6.06 -5.46
C SER A 26 4.34 -6.57 -5.13
N PRO A 27 3.54 -6.98 -6.13
CA PRO A 27 2.21 -7.55 -5.89
C PRO A 27 2.20 -8.70 -4.88
N GLU A 28 3.20 -9.57 -4.92
CA GLU A 28 3.33 -10.72 -4.01
C GLU A 28 3.57 -10.25 -2.57
N LYS A 29 4.46 -9.26 -2.37
CA LYS A 29 4.73 -8.68 -1.05
C LYS A 29 3.54 -7.91 -0.51
N ALA A 30 2.84 -7.18 -1.38
CA ALA A 30 1.63 -6.45 -1.02
C ALA A 30 0.52 -7.41 -0.56
N LEU A 31 0.32 -8.53 -1.27
CA LEU A 31 -0.64 -9.56 -0.90
C LEU A 31 -0.24 -10.27 0.40
N GLN A 32 1.04 -10.66 0.54
CA GLN A 32 1.54 -11.26 1.78
C GLN A 32 1.31 -10.33 2.98
N ARG A 33 1.57 -9.03 2.83
CA ARG A 33 1.31 -8.02 3.86
C ARG A 33 -0.19 -7.91 4.18
N LEU A 34 -1.05 -8.01 3.17
CA LEU A 34 -2.50 -8.04 3.36
C LEU A 34 -2.94 -9.27 4.16
N GLU A 35 -2.46 -10.46 3.82
CA GLU A 35 -2.78 -11.71 4.53
C GLU A 35 -2.34 -11.70 6.00
N GLN A 36 -1.22 -11.04 6.30
CA GLN A 36 -0.73 -10.87 7.67
C GLN A 36 -1.46 -9.77 8.44
N SER A 37 -2.25 -8.93 7.77
CA SER A 37 -2.97 -7.83 8.40
C SER A 37 -4.30 -8.31 9.01
N HIS A 38 -4.81 -7.57 9.99
CA HIS A 38 -6.17 -7.77 10.52
C HIS A 38 -7.26 -7.19 9.61
N ALA A 39 -6.94 -6.83 8.36
CA ALA A 39 -7.91 -6.28 7.42
C ALA A 39 -8.89 -7.39 6.99
N LYS A 40 -10.16 -7.22 7.32
CA LYS A 40 -11.23 -8.11 6.84
C LYS A 40 -11.67 -7.64 5.46
N ALA A 41 -11.06 -8.18 4.41
CA ALA A 41 -11.65 -8.13 3.09
C ALA A 41 -12.82 -9.13 3.08
N GLY A 42 -14.04 -8.72 2.71
CA GLY A 42 -15.17 -9.64 2.53
C GLY A 42 -15.01 -10.57 1.32
N ILE A 43 -13.78 -10.80 0.86
CA ILE A 43 -13.41 -11.52 -0.35
C ILE A 43 -12.17 -12.37 -0.12
N ALA A 44 -12.15 -13.57 -0.72
CA ALA A 44 -11.01 -14.47 -0.68
C ALA A 44 -10.19 -14.33 -1.96
N LEU A 45 -8.98 -13.75 -1.84
CA LEU A 45 -8.05 -13.61 -2.97
C LEU A 45 -7.34 -14.93 -3.34
N ALA A 46 -7.40 -15.94 -2.46
CA ALA A 46 -6.86 -17.28 -2.65
C ALA A 46 -5.41 -17.31 -3.20
N GLY A 47 -4.56 -16.38 -2.74
CA GLY A 47 -3.17 -16.28 -3.17
C GLY A 47 -2.96 -15.79 -4.60
N ASN A 48 -3.99 -15.25 -5.28
CA ASN A 48 -3.82 -14.64 -6.59
C ASN A 48 -2.98 -13.36 -6.45
N THR A 49 -1.76 -13.39 -6.99
CA THR A 49 -0.84 -12.24 -6.96
C THR A 49 -0.82 -11.45 -8.27
N SER A 50 -1.51 -11.92 -9.31
CA SER A 50 -1.51 -11.27 -10.62
C SER A 50 -2.42 -10.03 -10.61
N PRO A 51 -1.88 -8.80 -10.75
CA PRO A 51 -2.71 -7.61 -10.79
C PRO A 51 -3.52 -7.53 -12.07
N ALA A 52 -4.82 -7.35 -11.93
CA ALA A 52 -5.69 -6.93 -13.02
C ALA A 52 -5.38 -5.48 -13.46
N TYR A 53 -4.83 -4.68 -12.55
CA TYR A 53 -4.38 -3.32 -12.82
C TYR A 53 -3.27 -2.92 -11.84
N THR A 54 -2.31 -2.15 -12.33
CA THR A 54 -1.27 -1.50 -11.51
C THR A 54 -1.38 0.00 -11.71
N ALA A 55 -1.70 0.71 -10.63
CA ALA A 55 -1.63 2.16 -10.63
C ALA A 55 -0.20 2.61 -10.32
N SER A 56 0.23 3.64 -11.04
CA SER A 56 1.54 4.23 -10.84
C SER A 56 1.46 5.74 -10.90
N LEU A 57 2.20 6.40 -10.01
CA LEU A 57 2.37 7.86 -10.00
C LEU A 57 3.86 8.17 -9.82
N GLN A 58 4.38 9.11 -10.61
CA GLN A 58 5.81 9.49 -10.59
C GLN A 58 6.76 8.29 -10.79
N GLY A 59 6.35 7.29 -11.59
CA GLY A 59 7.15 6.09 -11.88
C GLY A 59 7.13 5.01 -10.80
N ASN A 60 6.39 5.21 -9.70
CA ASN A 60 6.25 4.25 -8.61
C ASN A 60 4.84 3.66 -8.59
N ALA A 61 4.73 2.34 -8.38
CA ALA A 61 3.45 1.71 -8.15
C ALA A 61 2.84 2.23 -6.83
N THR A 62 1.57 2.61 -6.85
CA THR A 62 0.84 3.14 -5.68
C THR A 62 -0.14 2.11 -5.13
N TRP A 63 -0.87 1.41 -6.00
CA TRP A 63 -1.78 0.32 -5.62
C TRP A 63 -1.98 -0.69 -6.75
N TYR A 64 -2.45 -1.87 -6.37
CA TYR A 64 -2.80 -2.98 -7.25
C TYR A 64 -4.28 -3.30 -7.14
N ALA A 65 -4.93 -3.60 -8.25
CA ALA A 65 -6.23 -4.26 -8.23
C ALA A 65 -6.05 -5.76 -8.46
N ILE A 66 -6.50 -6.59 -7.52
CA ILE A 66 -6.42 -8.04 -7.59
C ILE A 66 -7.83 -8.61 -7.69
N ASN A 67 -8.13 -9.35 -8.77
CA ASN A 67 -9.39 -10.06 -8.91
C ASN A 67 -9.40 -11.32 -8.03
N ALA A 68 -10.46 -11.50 -7.25
CA ALA A 68 -10.68 -12.73 -6.50
C ALA A 68 -11.16 -13.84 -7.45
N PRO A 69 -10.65 -15.09 -7.34
CA PRO A 69 -11.08 -16.18 -8.20
C PRO A 69 -12.57 -16.52 -8.11
N GLN A 70 -13.18 -16.25 -6.95
CA GLN A 70 -14.60 -16.50 -6.68
C GLN A 70 -15.49 -15.27 -7.00
N GLY A 71 -14.93 -14.23 -7.64
CA GLY A 71 -15.62 -12.98 -7.94
C GLY A 71 -15.31 -11.87 -6.93
N GLY A 72 -15.39 -10.63 -7.42
CA GLY A 72 -14.98 -9.43 -6.70
C GLY A 72 -13.50 -9.08 -6.91
N PHE A 73 -13.06 -8.00 -6.27
CA PHE A 73 -11.69 -7.54 -6.33
C PHE A 73 -11.28 -6.76 -5.09
N ALA A 74 -9.97 -6.79 -4.78
CA ALA A 74 -9.35 -5.96 -3.75
C ALA A 74 -8.49 -4.87 -4.39
N ILE A 75 -8.47 -3.70 -3.75
CA ILE A 75 -7.48 -2.65 -4.00
C ILE A 75 -6.45 -2.75 -2.87
N VAL A 76 -5.23 -3.13 -3.23
CA VAL A 76 -4.13 -3.43 -2.31
C VAL A 76 -3.06 -2.36 -2.44
N SER A 77 -2.59 -1.80 -1.33
CA SER A 77 -1.52 -0.80 -1.37
C SER A 77 -0.22 -1.41 -1.88
N ALA A 78 0.46 -0.71 -2.79
CA ALA A 78 1.80 -1.06 -3.27
C ALA A 78 2.90 -0.43 -2.39
N ASN A 79 2.57 0.19 -1.25
CA ASN A 79 3.55 0.81 -0.36
C ASN A 79 3.23 0.51 1.12
N ASP A 80 4.27 0.42 1.96
CA ASP A 80 4.12 0.16 3.39
C ASP A 80 3.74 1.40 4.22
N CYS A 81 3.82 2.60 3.64
CA CYS A 81 3.33 3.84 4.25
C CYS A 81 1.80 3.86 4.45
N ALA A 82 1.05 3.12 3.62
CA ALA A 82 -0.42 3.05 3.65
C ALA A 82 -0.93 1.69 4.16
N GLN A 83 -2.22 1.61 4.49
CA GLN A 83 -2.86 0.37 4.94
C GLN A 83 -2.81 -0.71 3.84
N PRO A 84 -2.63 -2.00 4.18
CA PRO A 84 -2.52 -3.07 3.18
C PRO A 84 -3.75 -3.17 2.26
N LEU A 85 -4.95 -3.05 2.81
CA LEU A 85 -6.22 -3.02 2.08
C LEU A 85 -6.76 -1.59 2.01
N LEU A 86 -6.94 -1.07 0.80
CA LEU A 86 -7.52 0.25 0.56
C LEU A 86 -9.04 0.16 0.34
N GLY A 87 -9.50 -0.92 -0.28
CA GLY A 87 -10.91 -1.18 -0.52
C GLY A 87 -11.14 -2.56 -1.13
N TYR A 88 -12.39 -3.00 -1.14
CA TYR A 88 -12.78 -4.23 -1.82
C TYR A 88 -14.20 -4.14 -2.36
N VAL A 89 -14.47 -4.92 -3.40
CA VAL A 89 -15.81 -5.13 -3.96
C VAL A 89 -16.08 -6.64 -3.96
N PRO A 90 -17.22 -7.10 -3.41
CA PRO A 90 -17.47 -8.52 -3.18
C PRO A 90 -17.80 -9.33 -4.45
N GLN A 91 -18.19 -8.67 -5.55
CA GLN A 91 -18.70 -9.31 -6.76
C GLN A 91 -18.19 -8.59 -8.02
N GLY A 92 -18.20 -9.28 -9.16
CA GLY A 92 -17.72 -8.75 -10.44
C GLY A 92 -16.20 -8.91 -10.63
N SER A 93 -15.60 -8.06 -11.46
CA SER A 93 -14.17 -8.03 -11.70
C SER A 93 -13.71 -6.60 -11.94
N PHE A 94 -12.44 -6.33 -11.64
CA PHE A 94 -11.84 -5.02 -11.83
C PHE A 94 -11.56 -4.74 -13.30
N SER A 95 -11.99 -3.57 -13.76
CA SER A 95 -11.55 -2.94 -14.99
C SER A 95 -11.58 -1.44 -14.80
N TYR A 96 -10.42 -0.78 -14.81
CA TYR A 96 -10.32 0.66 -14.51
C TYR A 96 -11.21 1.51 -15.43
N ASN A 97 -11.27 1.17 -16.71
CA ASN A 97 -12.06 1.88 -17.72
C ASN A 97 -13.57 1.70 -17.55
N ALA A 98 -14.02 0.69 -16.81
CA ALA A 98 -15.43 0.43 -16.54
C ALA A 98 -15.89 0.98 -15.18
N LEU A 99 -14.98 1.53 -14.37
CA LEU A 99 -15.33 2.11 -13.09
C LEU A 99 -16.14 3.40 -13.27
N PRO A 100 -17.11 3.68 -12.39
CA PRO A 100 -17.74 4.99 -12.31
C PRO A 100 -16.68 6.09 -12.09
N THR A 101 -16.87 7.26 -12.70
CA THR A 101 -15.92 8.38 -12.61
C THR A 101 -15.58 8.77 -11.17
N ALA A 102 -16.55 8.71 -10.25
CA ALA A 102 -16.31 8.97 -8.84
C ALA A 102 -15.33 7.96 -8.19
N MET A 103 -15.39 6.69 -8.58
CA MET A 103 -14.46 5.67 -8.08
C MET A 103 -13.06 5.82 -8.69
N GLN A 104 -12.98 6.19 -9.98
CA GLN A 104 -11.69 6.53 -10.60
C GLN A 104 -11.02 7.69 -9.87
N TRP A 105 -11.76 8.78 -9.65
CA TRP A 105 -11.26 9.93 -8.91
C TRP A 105 -10.81 9.57 -7.49
N TRP A 106 -11.59 8.75 -6.77
CA TRP A 106 -11.21 8.30 -5.42
C TRP A 106 -9.91 7.47 -5.42
N LEU A 107 -9.72 6.59 -6.42
CA LEU A 107 -8.49 5.81 -6.56
C LEU A 107 -7.29 6.68 -6.98
N ASP A 108 -7.53 7.74 -7.73
CA ASP A 108 -6.51 8.73 -8.06
C ASP A 108 -6.08 9.51 -6.81
N CYS A 109 -7.00 9.85 -5.91
CA CYS A 109 -6.67 10.42 -4.60
C CYS A 109 -5.75 9.50 -3.81
N TYR A 110 -6.01 8.19 -3.76
CA TYR A 110 -5.09 7.25 -3.11
C TYR A 110 -3.69 7.25 -3.72
N SER A 111 -3.57 7.33 -5.04
CA SER A 111 -2.26 7.41 -5.69
C SER A 111 -1.49 8.65 -5.23
N HIS A 112 -2.15 9.80 -5.13
CA HIS A 112 -1.53 11.03 -4.63
C HIS A 112 -1.14 10.92 -3.16
N GLU A 113 -2.05 10.46 -2.29
CA GLU A 113 -1.77 10.27 -0.86
C GLU A 113 -0.59 9.32 -0.61
N ILE A 114 -0.54 8.19 -1.33
CA ILE A 114 0.54 7.20 -1.20
C ILE A 114 1.87 7.78 -1.71
N ALA A 115 1.87 8.49 -2.83
CA ALA A 115 3.09 9.11 -3.37
C ALA A 115 3.65 10.16 -2.40
N GLU A 116 2.79 11.02 -1.86
CA GLU A 116 3.17 12.03 -0.87
C GLU A 116 3.66 11.39 0.44
N ALA A 117 2.97 10.35 0.93
CA ALA A 117 3.37 9.63 2.14
C ALA A 117 4.60 8.75 1.95
N ALA A 118 4.98 8.40 0.73
CA ALA A 118 6.24 7.68 0.45
C ALA A 118 7.44 8.64 0.37
N GLY A 119 7.21 9.91 -0.01
CA GLY A 119 8.24 10.96 -0.05
C GLY A 119 8.56 11.56 1.32
N ASN A 120 7.60 11.49 2.25
CA ASN A 120 7.75 11.91 3.63
C ASN A 120 7.89 10.65 4.51
N GLU A 121 8.71 10.60 5.55
CA GLU A 121 8.80 9.43 6.46
C GLU A 121 7.52 9.21 7.32
N ALA A 122 6.37 9.68 6.84
CA ALA A 122 5.07 9.57 7.46
C ALA A 122 4.59 8.11 7.41
N LYS A 123 4.76 7.39 8.53
CA LYS A 123 4.06 6.13 8.74
C LYS A 123 2.59 6.41 8.97
N GLY A 124 1.70 5.74 8.22
CA GLY A 124 0.26 5.88 8.36
C GLY A 124 -0.18 5.78 9.83
N ALA A 125 -1.07 6.68 10.25
CA ALA A 125 -1.52 6.75 11.63
C ALA A 125 -2.18 5.43 12.06
N ALA A 126 -1.86 4.96 13.26
CA ALA A 126 -2.51 3.80 13.85
C ALA A 126 -3.99 4.13 14.10
N ILE A 127 -4.90 3.44 13.40
CA ILE A 127 -6.33 3.57 13.66
C ILE A 127 -6.64 2.91 15.01
N ARG A 128 -7.00 3.71 16.02
CA ARG A 128 -7.62 3.20 17.24
C ARG A 128 -9.07 2.82 16.93
N ARG A 129 -9.31 1.56 16.56
CA ARG A 129 -10.67 1.00 16.56
C ARG A 129 -11.06 0.72 18.00
N THR A 130 -12.14 1.35 18.47
CA THR A 130 -12.82 0.90 19.68
C THR A 130 -13.70 -0.28 19.29
N ASP A 131 -13.40 -1.48 19.81
CA ASP A 131 -14.08 -2.75 19.49
C ASP A 131 -15.60 -2.77 19.83
N SER A 132 -16.13 -1.69 20.41
CA SER A 132 -17.52 -1.58 20.85
C SER A 132 -18.53 -1.25 19.75
N ARG A 133 -18.10 -0.93 18.52
CA ARG A 133 -19.03 -0.58 17.42
C ARG A 133 -19.32 -1.78 16.53
N GLN A 134 -20.59 -2.17 16.44
CA GLN A 134 -21.04 -3.17 15.48
C GLN A 134 -20.98 -2.63 14.04
N ALA A 135 -20.66 -3.52 13.09
CA ALA A 135 -20.69 -3.18 11.68
C ALA A 135 -22.13 -2.91 11.22
N ILE A 136 -22.36 -1.80 10.52
CA ILE A 136 -23.64 -1.46 9.93
C ILE A 136 -23.60 -1.92 8.47
N ALA A 137 -24.50 -2.82 8.10
CA ALA A 137 -24.64 -3.28 6.73
C ALA A 137 -25.16 -2.15 5.81
N PRO A 138 -24.93 -2.22 4.49
CA PRO A 138 -25.49 -1.26 3.54
C PRO A 138 -27.01 -1.08 3.75
N MET A 139 -27.44 0.17 3.79
CA MET A 139 -28.87 0.52 3.97
C MET A 139 -29.61 0.63 2.64
N GLU A 140 -28.88 0.89 1.56
CA GLU A 140 -29.44 0.93 0.22
C GLU A 140 -29.75 -0.50 -0.24
N THR A 141 -30.95 -0.69 -0.79
CA THR A 141 -31.44 -1.99 -1.26
C THR A 141 -31.55 -2.08 -2.79
N THR A 142 -31.21 -1.00 -3.49
CA THR A 142 -31.35 -0.93 -4.95
C THR A 142 -30.31 -1.84 -5.62
N LEU A 143 -30.79 -2.77 -6.45
CA LEU A 143 -30.02 -3.76 -7.22
C LEU A 143 -29.44 -3.17 -8.51
#